data_AF-A0AAV2BCY9-F1
#
_entry.id   AF-A0AAV2BCY9-F1
#
_cell.length_a   1.000
_cell.length_b   1.000
_cell.length_c   1.000
_cell.angle_alpha   90.00
_cell.angle_beta   90.00
_cell.angle_gamma   90.00
#
_symmetry.space_group_name_H-M   'P 1'
#
loop_
_entity.id
_entity.type
_entity.pdbx_description
1 polymer ?
#
loop_
_entity_poly.entity_id
_entity_poly.type
_entity_poly.pdbx_seq_one_letter_code
_entity_poly.pdbx_strand_id
1 'polypeptide(L)'
;MSSSSCPDQNLVTFESTRNNNSSSKECLHSNNAEFLTETDEDASPLIVLSVIFQGHKMGAAYYDLDTCHFCLLPDHIETSSTYSILRLLLRQTQPCTIITNSRVDENILSILKEISELCL
;
A
#
# COMPACT_ATOMS: atom_id res chain seq x y z
N MET A 1 -35.21 -27.30 3.72
CA MET A 1 -34.53 -26.43 2.74
C MET A 1 -34.12 -25.18 3.50
N SER A 2 -32.86 -25.11 3.90
CA SER A 2 -32.33 -24.05 4.77
C SER A 2 -31.64 -23.01 3.89
N SER A 3 -32.21 -21.82 3.79
CA SER A 3 -31.59 -20.67 3.13
C SER A 3 -30.78 -19.89 4.16
N SER A 4 -29.45 -20.00 4.10
CA SER A 4 -28.51 -19.17 4.85
C SER A 4 -28.28 -17.85 4.10
N SER A 5 -28.79 -16.75 4.63
CA SER A 5 -28.44 -15.39 4.18
C SER A 5 -27.11 -14.96 4.82
N CYS A 6 -26.12 -14.65 3.99
CA CYS A 6 -24.88 -14.00 4.40
C CYS A 6 -25.15 -12.57 4.89
N PRO A 7 -24.52 -12.08 5.98
CA PRO A 7 -24.64 -10.68 6.37
C PRO A 7 -23.66 -9.81 5.57
N ASP A 8 -24.16 -8.63 5.18
CA ASP A 8 -23.48 -7.60 4.42
C ASP A 8 -22.17 -7.14 5.07
N GLN A 9 -21.10 -7.06 4.26
CA GLN A 9 -19.85 -6.44 4.64
C GLN A 9 -20.01 -4.92 4.54
N ASN A 10 -20.01 -4.25 5.70
CA ASN A 10 -19.98 -2.80 5.81
C ASN A 10 -18.70 -2.25 5.17
N LEU A 11 -18.82 -1.67 3.98
CA LEU A 11 -17.82 -0.83 3.34
C LEU A 11 -17.75 0.49 4.12
N VAL A 12 -16.69 0.67 4.91
CA VAL A 12 -16.47 1.91 5.66
C VAL A 12 -15.80 2.92 4.75
N THR A 13 -16.59 3.76 4.09
CA THR A 13 -16.12 4.96 3.40
C THR A 13 -15.86 6.05 4.45
N PHE A 14 -14.59 6.40 4.66
CA PHE A 14 -14.25 7.56 5.49
C PHE A 14 -14.23 8.82 4.61
N GLU A 15 -15.24 9.67 4.75
CA GLU A 15 -15.17 11.06 4.28
C GLU A 15 -14.29 11.87 5.24
N SER A 16 -13.27 12.54 4.72
CA SER A 16 -12.32 13.32 5.51
C SER A 16 -12.84 14.74 5.74
N THR A 17 -13.33 15.02 6.95
CA THR A 17 -13.67 16.38 7.40
C THR A 17 -12.42 17.10 7.89
N ARG A 18 -11.99 18.13 7.13
CA ARG A 18 -10.78 18.93 7.35
C ARG A 18 -10.97 19.89 8.54
N ASN A 19 -10.19 19.70 9.62
CA ASN A 19 -10.10 20.65 10.74
C ASN A 19 -8.70 21.32 10.75
N ASN A 20 -8.68 22.66 10.69
CA ASN A 20 -7.47 23.49 10.56
C ASN A 20 -7.13 24.19 11.89
N ASN A 21 -5.93 23.94 12.43
CA ASN A 21 -5.11 24.84 13.26
C ASN A 21 -3.78 24.10 13.54
N SER A 22 -2.56 24.63 13.45
CA SER A 22 -2.05 26.00 13.32
C SER A 22 -0.59 25.99 12.82
N SER A 23 -0.29 26.87 11.87
CA SER A 23 0.94 27.69 11.68
C SER A 23 2.35 27.09 11.92
N SER A 24 3.12 26.87 10.83
CA SER A 24 4.23 27.78 10.42
C SER A 24 5.17 27.18 9.35
N LYS A 25 5.25 27.90 8.22
CA LYS A 25 6.37 28.02 7.25
C LYS A 25 6.63 26.89 6.23
N GLU A 26 5.84 26.97 5.16
CA GLU A 26 6.20 26.87 3.74
C GLU A 26 7.57 26.27 3.34
N CYS A 27 7.49 25.16 2.59
CA CYS A 27 8.06 25.09 1.26
C CYS A 27 7.17 24.19 0.39
N LEU A 28 6.17 24.82 -0.26
CA LEU A 28 5.44 24.21 -1.37
C LEU A 28 6.38 24.19 -2.58
N HIS A 29 7.00 23.05 -2.86
CA HIS A 29 7.42 22.77 -4.22
C HIS A 29 6.22 22.14 -4.93
N SER A 30 5.36 23.01 -5.47
CA SER A 30 4.36 22.63 -6.44
C SER A 30 5.08 22.23 -7.72
N ASN A 31 5.53 20.98 -7.78
CA ASN A 31 5.80 20.36 -9.07
C ASN A 31 4.43 20.15 -9.69
N ASN A 32 4.12 20.97 -10.70
CA ASN A 32 3.07 20.65 -11.66
C ASN A 32 3.45 19.32 -12.29
N ALA A 33 2.96 18.21 -11.73
CA ALA A 33 2.85 16.98 -12.45
C ALA A 33 1.75 17.23 -13.48
N GLU A 34 2.15 17.61 -14.69
CA GLU A 34 1.26 17.53 -15.85
C GLU A 34 0.82 16.08 -15.97
N PHE A 35 -0.42 15.82 -15.55
CA PHE A 35 -1.10 14.56 -15.70
C PHE A 35 -1.41 14.39 -17.19
N LEU A 36 -0.45 13.82 -17.92
CA LEU A 36 -0.67 13.33 -19.28
C LEU A 36 -1.60 12.11 -19.17
N THR A 37 -2.90 12.34 -19.37
CA THR A 37 -3.86 11.26 -19.63
C THR A 37 -3.65 10.74 -21.05
N GLU A 38 -2.56 10.03 -21.27
CA GLU A 38 -2.53 9.04 -22.34
C GLU A 38 -3.15 7.79 -21.72
N THR A 39 -4.43 7.55 -22.03
CA THR A 39 -5.13 6.32 -21.65
C THR A 39 -4.59 5.19 -22.52
N ASP A 40 -3.34 4.81 -22.27
CA ASP A 40 -2.81 3.53 -22.72
C ASP A 40 -3.52 2.45 -21.91
N GLU A 41 -4.52 1.81 -22.50
CA GLU A 41 -5.23 0.67 -21.90
C GLU A 41 -4.29 -0.52 -21.61
N ASP A 42 -3.05 -0.48 -22.13
CA ASP A 42 -1.99 -1.47 -21.91
C ASP A 42 -0.94 -1.03 -20.86
N ALA A 43 -1.09 0.13 -20.22
CA ALA A 43 -0.16 0.56 -19.17
C ALA A 43 -0.33 -0.28 -17.89
N SER A 44 0.78 -0.74 -17.32
CA SER A 44 0.79 -1.41 -16.01
C SER A 44 0.28 -0.46 -14.92
N PRO A 45 -0.57 -0.94 -13.97
CA PRO A 45 -1.18 -0.08 -12.97
C PRO A 45 -0.13 0.60 -12.08
N LEU A 46 -0.36 1.87 -11.76
CA LEU A 46 0.54 2.65 -10.91
C LEU A 46 0.21 2.45 -9.43
N ILE A 47 0.79 1.40 -8.83
CA ILE A 47 0.52 1.03 -7.43
C ILE A 47 1.64 1.49 -6.48
N VAL A 48 1.26 2.23 -5.44
CA VAL A 48 2.14 2.57 -4.30
C VAL A 48 1.80 1.66 -3.12
N LEU A 49 2.78 0.93 -2.59
CA LEU A 49 2.64 0.04 -1.45
C LEU A 49 3.38 0.61 -0.22
N SER A 50 2.72 0.62 0.94
CA SER A 50 3.34 0.87 2.24
C SER A 50 3.39 -0.42 3.05
N VAL A 51 4.55 -0.76 3.62
CA VAL A 51 4.73 -1.93 4.48
C VAL A 51 5.46 -1.55 5.76
N ILE A 52 4.93 -1.98 6.92
CA ILE A 52 5.53 -1.76 8.23
C ILE A 52 5.68 -3.10 8.94
N PHE A 53 6.87 -3.34 9.50
CA PHE A 53 7.14 -4.47 10.38
C PHE A 53 7.42 -3.98 11.79
N GLN A 54 6.62 -4.46 12.76
CA GLN A 54 6.83 -4.15 14.17
C GLN A 54 6.37 -5.31 15.05
N GLY A 55 7.23 -5.78 15.96
CA GLY A 55 6.86 -6.79 16.95
C GLY A 55 6.33 -8.10 16.36
N HIS A 56 6.98 -8.60 15.29
CA HIS A 56 6.59 -9.80 14.52
C HIS A 56 5.25 -9.68 13.77
N LYS A 57 4.69 -8.48 13.71
CA LYS A 57 3.53 -8.18 12.89
C LYS A 57 3.94 -7.38 11.68
N MET A 58 3.32 -7.70 10.56
CA MET A 58 3.36 -6.91 9.34
C MET A 58 2.00 -6.24 9.17
N GLY A 59 2.01 -4.92 8.98
CA GLY A 59 0.88 -4.16 8.45
C GLY A 59 1.23 -3.65 7.05
N ALA A 60 0.24 -3.58 6.16
CA ALA A 60 0.45 -3.04 4.83
C ALA A 60 -0.76 -2.28 4.31
N ALA A 61 -0.54 -1.35 3.40
CA ALA A 61 -1.60 -0.67 2.66
C ALA A 61 -1.11 -0.38 1.24
N TYR A 62 -1.96 -0.52 0.23
CA TYR A 62 -1.63 -0.07 -1.11
C TYR A 62 -2.65 0.94 -1.63
N TYR A 63 -2.18 1.80 -2.51
CA TYR A 63 -2.98 2.79 -3.22
C TYR A 63 -2.75 2.63 -4.71
N ASP A 64 -3.85 2.47 -5.44
CA ASP A 64 -3.89 2.47 -6.90
C ASP A 64 -4.13 3.90 -7.38
N LEU A 65 -3.14 4.47 -8.08
CA LEU A 65 -3.19 5.84 -8.58
C LEU A 65 -4.18 5.99 -9.75
N ASP A 66 -4.46 4.92 -10.48
CA ASP A 66 -5.33 4.95 -11.65
C ASP A 66 -6.80 4.84 -11.23
N THR A 67 -7.11 3.92 -10.31
CA THR A 67 -8.48 3.71 -9.83
C THR A 67 -8.83 4.50 -8.57
N CYS A 68 -7.85 5.17 -7.95
CA CYS A 68 -7.98 5.84 -6.66
C CYS A 68 -8.42 4.91 -5.52
N HIS A 69 -8.25 3.59 -5.68
CA HIS A 69 -8.60 2.63 -4.66
C HIS A 69 -7.51 2.50 -3.60
N PHE A 70 -7.95 2.54 -2.33
CA PHE A 70 -7.11 2.34 -1.18
C PHE A 70 -7.47 1.02 -0.49
N CYS A 71 -6.49 0.17 -0.25
CA CYS A 71 -6.67 -1.12 0.41
C CYS A 71 -5.73 -1.24 1.61
N LEU A 72 -6.24 -1.77 2.71
CA LEU A 72 -5.51 -1.98 3.95
C LEU A 72 -5.47 -3.48 4.27
N LEU A 73 -4.27 -3.99 4.55
CA LEU A 73 -4.06 -5.27 5.19
C LEU A 73 -3.91 -5.04 6.71
N PRO A 74 -4.84 -5.53 7.55
CA PRO A 74 -4.70 -5.47 8.99
C PRO A 74 -3.44 -6.19 9.47
N ASP A 75 -2.91 -5.76 10.62
CA ASP A 75 -1.71 -6.34 11.22
C ASP A 75 -1.79 -7.87 11.28
N HIS A 76 -0.88 -8.52 10.56
CA HIS A 76 -0.80 -9.96 10.46
C HIS A 76 0.50 -10.45 11.09
N ILE A 77 0.44 -11.53 11.87
CA ILE A 77 1.65 -12.15 12.42
C ILE A 77 2.41 -12.80 11.28
N GLU A 78 3.63 -12.34 11.01
CA GLU A 78 4.47 -12.88 9.95
C GLU A 78 5.67 -13.61 10.54
N THR A 79 5.85 -14.87 10.14
CA THR A 79 6.98 -15.68 10.57
C THR A 79 8.21 -15.33 9.75
N SER A 80 9.30 -15.03 10.44
CA SER A 80 10.52 -14.42 9.89
C SER A 80 11.32 -15.28 8.92
N SER A 81 10.97 -16.54 8.68
CA SER A 81 11.75 -17.41 7.78
C SER A 81 11.31 -17.33 6.31
N THR A 82 10.05 -16.97 6.04
CA THR A 82 9.48 -17.10 4.68
C THR A 82 8.84 -15.82 4.14
N TYR A 83 8.35 -14.93 5.02
CA TYR A 83 7.67 -13.69 4.63
C TYR A 83 6.62 -13.91 3.53
N SER A 84 5.82 -14.97 3.70
CA SER A 84 4.90 -15.46 2.66
C SER A 84 3.80 -14.46 2.32
N ILE A 85 3.31 -13.70 3.29
CA ILE A 85 2.27 -12.70 3.05
C ILE A 85 2.88 -11.52 2.31
N LEU A 86 4.05 -11.03 2.74
CA LEU A 86 4.77 -9.99 2.01
C LEU A 86 5.03 -10.38 0.55
N ARG A 87 5.55 -11.60 0.31
CA ARG A 87 5.79 -12.13 -1.04
C ARG A 87 4.50 -12.20 -1.87
N LEU A 88 3.40 -12.63 -1.26
CA LEU A 88 2.11 -12.69 -1.93
C LEU A 88 1.63 -11.28 -2.31
N LEU A 89 1.76 -10.33 -1.39
CA LEU A 89 1.34 -8.94 -1.57
C LEU A 89 2.11 -8.28 -2.73
N LEU A 90 3.44 -8.38 -2.72
CA LEU A 90 4.28 -7.86 -3.79
C LEU A 90 3.96 -8.48 -5.15
N ARG A 91 3.72 -9.79 -5.19
CA ARG A 91 3.34 -10.49 -6.43
C ARG A 91 1.97 -10.09 -6.95
N GLN A 92 1.00 -9.86 -6.06
CA GLN A 92 -0.37 -9.53 -6.43
C GLN A 92 -0.54 -8.08 -6.84
N THR A 93 0.14 -7.16 -6.13
CA THR A 93 -0.04 -5.73 -6.35
C THR A 93 0.98 -5.14 -7.30
N GLN A 94 2.09 -5.84 -7.59
CA GLN A 94 3.18 -5.39 -8.45
C GLN A 94 3.50 -3.89 -8.28
N PRO A 95 3.86 -3.46 -7.04
CA PRO A 95 3.96 -2.03 -6.75
C PRO A 95 5.14 -1.40 -7.46
N CYS A 96 4.94 -0.22 -8.04
CA CYS A 96 6.00 0.57 -8.65
C CYS A 96 6.78 1.38 -7.60
N THR A 97 6.24 1.56 -6.40
CA THR A 97 6.91 2.22 -5.27
C THR A 97 6.57 1.51 -3.97
N ILE A 98 7.59 1.23 -3.15
CA ILE A 98 7.45 0.66 -1.81
C ILE A 98 7.92 1.67 -0.76
N ILE A 99 7.05 1.99 0.19
CA ILE A 99 7.30 2.85 1.34
C ILE A 99 7.42 1.96 2.57
N THR A 100 8.44 2.19 3.39
CA THR A 100 8.59 1.52 4.68
C THR A 100 9.16 2.47 5.73
N ASN A 101 9.16 2.06 7.00
CA ASN A 101 9.68 2.89 8.07
C ASN A 101 11.23 2.91 8.05
N SER A 102 11.83 4.05 8.41
CA SER A 102 13.29 4.23 8.41
C SER A 102 14.05 3.37 9.42
N ARG A 103 13.35 2.70 10.33
CA ARG A 103 13.90 1.81 11.37
C ARG A 103 13.61 0.34 11.08
N VAL A 104 13.28 0.02 9.84
CA VAL A 104 13.04 -1.36 9.41
C VAL A 104 14.31 -2.20 9.61
N ASP A 105 14.14 -3.48 9.94
CA ASP A 105 15.25 -4.42 10.08
C ASP A 105 15.96 -4.66 8.73
N GLU A 106 17.29 -4.76 8.74
CA GLU A 106 18.09 -4.91 7.52
C GLU A 106 17.77 -6.19 6.74
N ASN A 107 17.33 -7.26 7.42
CA ASN A 107 16.91 -8.49 6.73
C ASN A 107 15.63 -8.24 5.93
N ILE A 108 14.66 -7.53 6.53
CA ILE A 108 13.43 -7.13 5.85
C ILE A 108 13.74 -6.22 4.66
N LEU A 109 14.63 -5.25 4.85
CA LEU A 109 15.03 -4.35 3.78
C LEU A 109 15.68 -5.12 2.62
N SER A 110 16.52 -6.11 2.92
CA SER A 110 17.15 -6.98 1.92
C SER A 110 16.10 -7.80 1.16
N ILE A 111 15.09 -8.33 1.86
CA ILE A 111 13.99 -9.08 1.26
C ILE A 111 13.11 -8.20 0.37
N LEU A 112 12.78 -6.98 0.82
CA LEU A 112 12.03 -6.02 0.00
C LEU A 112 12.76 -5.70 -1.30
N LYS A 113 14.08 -5.48 -1.22
CA LYS A 113 14.93 -5.27 -2.40
C LYS A 113 14.95 -6.50 -3.31
N GLU A 114 15.27 -7.68 -2.78
CA GLU A 114 15.30 -8.95 -3.51
C GLU A 114 13.99 -9.18 -4.27
N ILE A 115 12.85 -9.06 -3.59
CA ILE A 115 11.55 -9.32 -4.21
C ILE A 115 11.19 -8.24 -5.24
N SER A 116 11.53 -6.97 -4.97
CA SER A 116 11.28 -5.88 -5.93
C SER A 116 12.09 -6.03 -7.22
N GLU A 117 13.34 -6.50 -7.11
CA GLU A 117 14.22 -6.74 -8.26
C GLU A 117 13.81 -7.99 -9.06
N LEU A 118 13.18 -8.98 -8.42
CA LEU A 118 12.68 -10.20 -9.07
C LEU A 118 11.34 -10.00 -9.80
N CYS A 119 10.67 -8.87 -9.62
CA CYS A 119 9.40 -8.55 -10.28
C CYS A 119 9.54 -7.60 -11.49
N LEU A 120 10.76 -7.15 -11.81
CA LEU A 120 11.12 -6.42 -13.04
C LEU A 120 11.67 -7.38 -14.10
#